data_AF-A0A1D6L9J6-F1
#
_entry.id   AF-A0A1D6L9J6-F1
#
_cell.length_a   1.000
_cell.length_b   1.000
_cell.length_c   1.000
_cell.angle_alpha   90.00
_cell.angle_beta   90.00
_cell.angle_gamma   90.00
#
_symmetry.space_group_name_H-M   'P 1'
#
loop_
_entity.id
_entity.type
_entity.pdbx_description
1 polymer ?
#
loop_
_entity_poly.entity_id
_entity_poly.type
_entity_poly.pdbx_seq_one_letter_code
_entity_poly.pdbx_strand_id
1 'polypeptide(L)'
;MLIGVLQAHKSCVSVIAWQVLSAGSSKSSLLLATGCSDGSVKIWLGNIEGLNQCASGEVPFALVAVVATDLSSPVSSISLAIPAQSQHEVSLAIGRVSGSLEIWIWNASSNKIEIFSAWHAHDQVVTGLQWAMDGYCLFSCSQDNSARCWISHENHLEEIFMHSNFPELRESADLSELSDRCYGLTLAPGEQMIAVVRSLDLNLLNQMYQVRTQKAVVEFIWIGGQFVGIPLDRSIDICSSQSTDLSSSNLMWWGSNILWSLKKYENVEKRLVIWDVVAVLQELKKSAPAFLETLVHSWVSVLLSGDPQCVSIDAPSRSMHDMMPYVSTRKLHLLNIMCRKVMVSIHTHHGPGAENGNEETTDFWSTLLVRSETELRERLVGFTFAAVLKRTAYLFNGTSTENCWFPVGVAQMDSWVTMNYDGQVHDQLQSIRSKIKDLGSRIDGYSDVESCPYCSSPVHFESPDVAICGERHTLPRCRASMILCSVVQPLWHCVCCGGTVNKLLPESFFTMQASTMHDEGSLDLSAASVPLCPFCGILLQRSMPAFLLSTSPA
;
A
#
# COMPACT_ATOMS: atom_id res chain seq x y z
N MET A 1 13.22 -23.96 -11.21
CA MET A 1 13.95 -23.85 -12.49
C MET A 1 15.14 -22.94 -12.24
N LEU A 2 16.37 -23.43 -12.46
CA LEU A 2 17.58 -22.59 -12.40
C LEU A 2 17.72 -21.90 -13.75
N ILE A 3 17.73 -20.56 -13.76
CA ILE A 3 17.72 -19.76 -14.99
C ILE A 3 19.15 -19.51 -15.51
N GLY A 4 20.13 -19.39 -14.61
CA GLY A 4 21.55 -19.28 -14.97
C GLY A 4 22.46 -19.03 -13.76
N VAL A 5 23.75 -18.85 -14.02
CA VAL A 5 24.79 -18.58 -13.01
C VAL A 5 25.56 -17.32 -13.40
N LEU A 6 25.78 -16.42 -12.43
CA LEU A 6 26.58 -15.21 -12.59
C LEU A 6 27.80 -15.28 -11.65
N GLN A 7 29.00 -15.34 -12.20
CA GLN A 7 30.23 -15.22 -11.40
C GLN A 7 30.49 -13.74 -11.10
N ALA A 8 29.88 -13.23 -10.03
CA ALA A 8 29.97 -11.81 -9.70
C ALA A 8 31.36 -11.39 -9.19
N HIS A 9 31.94 -12.19 -8.29
CA HIS A 9 33.20 -11.86 -7.60
C HIS A 9 34.15 -13.06 -7.57
N LYS A 10 35.45 -12.78 -7.37
CA LYS A 10 36.48 -13.83 -7.18
C LYS A 10 36.56 -14.30 -5.72
N SER A 11 36.11 -13.46 -4.79
CA SER A 11 35.97 -13.77 -3.37
C SER A 11 34.51 -13.97 -2.99
N CYS A 12 34.25 -14.24 -1.70
CA CYS A 12 32.91 -14.51 -1.18
C CYS A 12 32.02 -13.26 -1.30
N VAL A 13 30.84 -13.45 -1.91
CA VAL A 13 29.75 -12.45 -1.95
C VAL A 13 29.09 -12.40 -0.59
N SER A 14 29.17 -11.27 0.10
CA SER A 14 28.66 -11.09 1.45
C SER A 14 27.22 -10.57 1.49
N VAL A 15 26.83 -9.76 0.49
CA VAL A 15 25.51 -9.13 0.44
C VAL A 15 25.07 -8.89 -1.00
N ILE A 16 23.76 -8.94 -1.23
CA ILE A 16 23.13 -8.74 -2.53
C ILE A 16 21.89 -7.85 -2.33
N ALA A 17 21.67 -6.91 -3.23
CA ALA A 17 20.44 -6.13 -3.32
C ALA A 17 20.02 -6.01 -4.79
N TRP A 18 18.72 -5.94 -5.07
CA TRP A 18 18.22 -5.73 -6.43
C TRP A 18 17.01 -4.81 -6.46
N GLN A 19 16.81 -4.16 -7.60
CA GLN A 19 15.67 -3.28 -7.83
C GLN A 19 15.25 -3.31 -9.31
N VAL A 20 13.94 -3.30 -9.55
CA VAL A 20 13.38 -3.24 -10.91
C VAL A 20 13.34 -1.78 -11.38
N LEU A 21 13.93 -1.54 -12.54
CA LEU A 21 13.88 -0.28 -13.28
C LEU A 21 12.77 -0.41 -14.34
N SER A 22 11.61 0.17 -14.04
CA SER A 22 10.52 0.31 -15.01
C SER A 22 10.66 1.66 -15.71
N ALA A 23 11.30 1.69 -16.87
CA ALA A 23 11.10 2.79 -17.80
C ALA A 23 9.71 2.60 -18.41
N GLY A 24 8.90 3.65 -18.60
CA GLY A 24 7.51 3.57 -19.12
C GLY A 24 7.34 3.01 -20.55
N SER A 25 8.31 2.25 -21.06
CA SER A 25 8.24 1.41 -22.25
C SER A 25 8.25 -0.06 -21.82
N SER A 26 7.77 -0.97 -22.67
CA SER A 26 7.61 -2.41 -22.41
C SER A 26 8.87 -3.20 -21.97
N LYS A 27 10.03 -2.56 -21.75
CA LYS A 27 11.30 -3.19 -21.37
C LYS A 27 11.68 -2.84 -19.94
N SER A 28 11.25 -3.68 -19.01
CA SER A 28 11.69 -3.61 -17.61
C SER A 28 13.11 -4.17 -17.48
N SER A 29 13.98 -3.45 -16.77
CA SER A 29 15.34 -3.92 -16.45
C SER A 29 15.50 -4.16 -14.96
N LEU A 30 16.45 -5.01 -14.59
CA LEU A 30 16.75 -5.39 -13.21
C LEU A 30 18.16 -4.92 -12.87
N LEU A 31 18.26 -4.04 -11.89
CA LEU A 31 19.54 -3.64 -11.31
C LEU A 31 19.88 -4.58 -10.15
N LEU A 32 21.12 -5.06 -10.11
CA LEU A 32 21.63 -5.96 -9.09
C LEU A 32 22.93 -5.39 -8.54
N ALA A 33 23.00 -5.11 -7.25
CA ALA A 33 24.21 -4.75 -6.54
C ALA A 33 24.73 -5.95 -5.73
N THR A 34 26.03 -6.18 -5.79
CA THR A 34 26.70 -7.31 -5.11
C THR A 34 27.90 -6.81 -4.34
N GLY A 35 27.89 -6.99 -3.02
CA GLY A 35 29.00 -6.68 -2.13
C GLY A 35 29.86 -7.89 -1.83
N CYS A 36 31.15 -7.67 -1.68
CA CYS A 36 32.14 -8.71 -1.52
C CYS A 36 32.95 -8.54 -0.23
N SER A 37 33.48 -9.67 0.24
CA SER A 37 34.44 -9.72 1.35
C SER A 37 35.76 -9.01 1.07
N ASP A 38 36.12 -8.77 -0.20
CA ASP A 38 37.29 -7.98 -0.60
C ASP A 38 37.04 -6.45 -0.55
N GLY A 39 35.85 -6.03 -0.13
CA GLY A 39 35.46 -4.61 -0.05
C GLY A 39 34.90 -4.05 -1.36
N SER A 40 34.96 -4.78 -2.46
CA SER A 40 34.40 -4.33 -3.74
C SER A 40 32.89 -4.49 -3.79
N VAL A 41 32.23 -3.54 -4.45
CA VAL A 41 30.82 -3.63 -4.83
C VAL A 41 30.72 -3.58 -6.35
N LYS A 42 29.87 -4.43 -6.93
CA LYS A 42 29.62 -4.44 -8.38
C LYS A 42 28.14 -4.29 -8.67
N ILE A 43 27.83 -3.44 -9.65
CA ILE A 43 26.48 -3.16 -10.11
C ILE A 43 26.29 -3.79 -11.49
N TRP A 44 25.23 -4.58 -11.62
CA TRP A 44 24.88 -5.33 -12.80
C TRP A 44 23.50 -4.90 -13.30
N LEU A 45 23.31 -4.87 -14.61
CA LEU A 45 22.03 -4.57 -15.24
C LEU A 45 21.59 -5.77 -16.09
N GLY A 46 20.42 -6.31 -15.79
CA GLY A 46 19.80 -7.42 -16.51
C GLY A 46 18.52 -7.00 -17.22
N ASN A 47 18.21 -7.61 -18.37
CA ASN A 47 16.92 -7.43 -19.04
C ASN A 47 15.93 -8.51 -18.58
N ILE A 48 14.78 -8.13 -18.03
CA ILE A 48 13.78 -9.07 -17.50
C ILE A 48 13.19 -9.96 -18.59
N GLU A 49 12.93 -9.43 -19.79
CA GLU A 49 12.43 -10.23 -20.92
C GLU A 49 13.44 -11.31 -21.32
N GLY A 50 14.73 -10.94 -21.37
CA GLY A 50 15.82 -11.88 -21.66
C GLY A 50 15.97 -12.94 -20.58
N LEU A 51 15.84 -12.55 -19.30
CA LEU A 51 15.88 -13.48 -18.16
C LEU A 51 14.75 -14.51 -18.22
N ASN A 52 13.54 -14.11 -18.63
CA ASN A 52 12.40 -15.02 -18.76
C ASN A 52 12.55 -16.04 -19.90
N GLN A 53 13.41 -15.76 -20.89
CA GLN A 53 13.66 -16.63 -22.04
C GLN A 53 14.86 -17.57 -21.83
N CYS A 54 15.64 -17.39 -20.76
CA CYS A 54 16.81 -18.21 -20.47
C CYS A 54 16.43 -19.62 -19.97
N ALA A 55 16.86 -20.65 -20.70
CA ALA A 55 16.59 -22.05 -20.36
C ALA A 55 17.73 -22.74 -19.57
N SER A 56 18.95 -22.22 -19.62
CA SER A 56 20.12 -22.55 -18.78
C SER A 56 21.40 -21.98 -19.42
N GLY A 57 22.19 -21.17 -18.71
CA GLY A 57 23.46 -20.62 -19.22
C GLY A 57 24.00 -19.44 -18.40
N GLU A 58 24.94 -18.68 -18.98
CA GLU A 58 25.30 -17.35 -18.47
C GLU A 58 24.09 -16.43 -18.60
N VAL A 59 23.68 -15.81 -17.49
CA VAL A 59 22.55 -14.89 -17.44
C VAL A 59 22.92 -13.55 -18.07
N PRO A 60 21.99 -12.85 -18.76
CA PRO A 60 22.24 -11.61 -19.49
C PRO A 60 22.37 -10.39 -18.55
N PHE A 61 23.30 -10.46 -17.59
CA PHE A 61 23.70 -9.34 -16.76
C PHE A 61 24.94 -8.68 -17.33
N ALA A 62 24.85 -7.39 -17.63
CA ALA A 62 26.01 -6.57 -17.96
C ALA A 62 26.55 -5.89 -16.70
N LEU A 63 27.86 -5.94 -16.49
CA LEU A 63 28.52 -5.15 -15.45
C LEU A 63 28.51 -3.67 -15.86
N VAL A 64 27.90 -2.82 -15.06
CA VAL A 64 27.74 -1.39 -15.38
C VAL A 64 28.68 -0.52 -14.54
N ALA A 65 28.92 -0.88 -13.29
CA ALA A 65 29.85 -0.16 -12.43
C ALA A 65 30.58 -1.09 -11.47
N VAL A 66 31.83 -0.74 -11.17
CA VAL A 66 32.63 -1.34 -10.10
C VAL A 66 32.96 -0.23 -9.11
N VAL A 67 32.53 -0.44 -7.88
CA VAL A 67 32.80 0.40 -6.73
C VAL A 67 33.93 -0.29 -5.95
N ALA A 68 35.16 0.12 -6.25
CA ALA A 68 36.33 -0.24 -5.48
C ALA A 68 36.75 1.00 -4.70
N THR A 69 36.67 0.94 -3.37
CA THR A 69 37.20 2.01 -2.52
C THR A 69 38.59 1.66 -2.04
N ASP A 70 39.35 2.68 -1.63
CA ASP A 70 40.69 2.52 -1.06
C ASP A 70 40.71 1.73 0.26
N LEU A 71 39.52 1.43 0.81
CA LEU A 71 39.35 0.64 2.03
C LEU A 71 39.06 -0.83 1.70
N SER A 72 40.01 -1.69 2.06
CA SER A 72 39.91 -3.16 1.98
C SER A 72 38.91 -3.78 2.97
N SER A 73 38.06 -2.98 3.62
CA SER A 73 37.13 -3.47 4.64
C SER A 73 35.94 -4.20 3.98
N PRO A 74 35.61 -5.43 4.41
CA PRO A 74 34.51 -6.22 3.85
C PRO A 74 33.18 -5.47 3.87
N VAL A 75 32.40 -5.64 2.81
CA VAL A 75 31.05 -5.08 2.73
C VAL A 75 30.10 -5.94 3.58
N SER A 76 29.38 -5.32 4.51
CA SER A 76 28.44 -6.02 5.41
C SER A 76 26.98 -5.81 5.04
N SER A 77 26.61 -4.66 4.47
CA SER A 77 25.23 -4.34 4.10
C SER A 77 25.18 -3.45 2.86
N ILE A 78 24.16 -3.61 2.03
CA ILE A 78 23.91 -2.76 0.85
C ILE A 78 22.41 -2.43 0.78
N SER A 79 22.09 -1.20 0.37
CA SER A 79 20.72 -0.78 0.06
C SER A 79 20.68 0.00 -1.25
N LEU A 80 19.70 -0.28 -2.10
CA LEU A 80 19.46 0.39 -3.38
C LEU A 80 18.17 1.20 -3.32
N ALA A 81 18.21 2.40 -3.88
CA ALA A 81 17.03 3.23 -4.12
C ALA A 81 17.12 3.93 -5.48
N ILE A 82 15.95 4.21 -6.04
CA ILE A 82 15.79 5.04 -7.22
C ILE A 82 14.95 6.23 -6.76
N PRO A 83 15.52 7.45 -6.71
CA PRO A 83 14.77 8.60 -6.30
C PRO A 83 13.58 8.86 -7.22
N ALA A 84 12.42 9.20 -6.65
CA ALA A 84 11.18 9.37 -7.42
C ALA A 84 11.26 10.49 -8.47
N GLN A 85 12.15 11.47 -8.27
CA GLN A 85 12.34 12.61 -9.17
C GLN A 85 13.27 12.32 -10.35
N SER A 86 14.03 11.21 -10.35
CA SER A 86 15.01 10.91 -11.40
C SER A 86 14.85 9.49 -11.95
N GLN A 87 14.51 9.40 -13.23
CA GLN A 87 14.40 8.12 -13.96
C GLN A 87 15.76 7.52 -14.31
N HIS A 88 16.85 8.23 -14.03
CA HIS A 88 18.20 7.88 -14.45
C HIS A 88 19.20 7.85 -13.31
N GLU A 89 18.79 8.10 -12.06
CA GLU A 89 19.70 8.06 -10.92
C GLU A 89 19.41 6.86 -10.03
N VAL A 90 20.48 6.27 -9.54
CA VAL A 90 20.45 5.16 -8.60
C VAL A 90 21.30 5.54 -7.41
N SER A 91 20.68 5.53 -6.23
CA SER A 91 21.37 5.71 -4.96
C SER A 91 21.68 4.34 -4.36
N LEU A 92 22.97 4.09 -4.14
CA LEU A 92 23.51 2.87 -3.54
C LEU A 92 24.17 3.23 -2.22
N ALA A 93 23.67 2.67 -1.12
CA ALA A 93 24.30 2.78 0.19
C ALA A 93 25.09 1.50 0.49
N ILE A 94 26.30 1.65 1.03
CA ILE A 94 27.25 0.60 1.33
C ILE A 94 27.69 0.75 2.79
N GLY A 95 27.43 -0.29 3.59
CA GLY A 95 27.89 -0.40 4.97
C GLY A 95 28.99 -1.45 5.05
N ARG A 96 29.99 -1.19 5.89
CA ARG A 96 31.17 -2.06 6.03
C ARG A 96 31.31 -2.61 7.45
N VAL A 97 32.12 -3.67 7.55
CA VAL A 97 32.52 -4.28 8.83
C VAL A 97 33.27 -3.30 9.72
N SER A 98 33.94 -2.30 9.14
CA SER A 98 34.62 -1.22 9.88
C SER A 98 33.68 -0.19 10.51
N GLY A 99 32.37 -0.25 10.29
CA GLY A 99 31.42 0.77 10.76
C GLY A 99 31.32 2.00 9.87
N SER A 100 32.07 2.04 8.77
CA SER A 100 31.99 3.11 7.78
C SER A 100 30.77 2.97 6.87
N LEU A 101 30.20 4.11 6.47
CA LEU A 101 29.08 4.22 5.57
C LEU A 101 29.46 5.03 4.32
N GLU A 102 29.09 4.54 3.15
CA GLU A 102 29.31 5.21 1.87
C GLU A 102 27.99 5.24 1.09
N ILE A 103 27.71 6.36 0.43
CA ILE A 103 26.58 6.55 -0.47
C ILE A 103 27.14 6.91 -1.85
N TRP A 104 26.65 6.19 -2.84
CA TRP A 104 27.03 6.30 -4.23
C TRP A 104 25.78 6.69 -5.02
N ILE A 105 25.78 7.87 -5.61
CA ILE A 105 24.71 8.31 -6.51
C ILE A 105 25.24 8.16 -7.93
N TRP A 106 24.70 7.18 -8.65
CA TRP A 106 25.04 6.92 -10.03
C TRP A 106 23.98 7.50 -10.96
N ASN A 107 24.39 8.44 -11.81
CA ASN A 107 23.55 9.01 -12.83
C ASN A 107 23.84 8.32 -14.17
N ALA A 108 22.92 7.49 -14.64
CA ALA A 108 23.06 6.67 -15.85
C ALA A 108 23.12 7.50 -17.14
N SER A 109 22.51 8.70 -17.19
CA SER A 109 22.48 9.53 -18.40
C SER A 109 23.79 10.28 -18.61
N SER A 110 24.40 10.78 -17.54
CA SER A 110 25.69 11.47 -17.57
C SER A 110 26.90 10.55 -17.32
N ASN A 111 26.65 9.31 -16.92
CA ASN A 111 27.62 8.35 -16.42
C ASN A 111 28.53 8.92 -15.32
N LYS A 112 28.00 9.85 -14.52
CA LYS A 112 28.69 10.44 -13.38
C LYS A 112 28.34 9.68 -12.11
N ILE A 113 29.32 9.64 -11.21
CA ILE A 113 29.18 9.01 -9.90
C ILE A 113 29.57 10.05 -8.86
N GLU A 114 28.66 10.32 -7.94
CA GLU A 114 28.90 11.14 -6.77
C GLU A 114 29.00 10.23 -5.54
N ILE A 115 29.96 10.53 -4.66
CA ILE A 115 30.29 9.68 -3.52
C ILE A 115 30.28 10.54 -2.26
N PHE A 116 29.55 10.07 -1.25
CA PHE A 116 29.44 10.68 0.07
C PHE A 116 29.85 9.61 1.07
N SER A 117 30.68 9.96 2.06
CA SER A 117 31.21 8.98 3.01
C SER A 117 31.18 9.50 4.44
N ALA A 118 30.77 8.63 5.36
CA ALA A 118 30.89 8.81 6.80
C ALA A 118 31.77 7.69 7.36
N TRP A 119 33.05 7.99 7.58
CA TRP A 119 34.05 6.98 7.98
C TRP A 119 33.88 6.45 9.41
N HIS A 120 33.24 7.21 10.28
CA HIS A 120 32.92 6.86 11.67
C HIS A 120 31.41 6.90 11.89
N ALA A 121 30.64 6.38 10.93
CA ALA A 121 29.19 6.33 11.05
C ALA A 121 28.76 5.45 12.23
N HIS A 122 29.51 4.38 12.50
CA HIS A 122 29.30 3.45 13.59
C HIS A 122 30.63 2.97 14.18
N ASP A 123 30.61 2.57 15.45
CA ASP A 123 31.80 2.06 16.15
C ASP A 123 32.03 0.55 15.90
N GLN A 124 31.03 -0.12 15.32
CA GLN A 124 31.07 -1.53 14.96
C GLN A 124 30.42 -1.77 13.59
N VAL A 125 30.34 -3.04 13.20
CA VAL A 125 29.80 -3.51 11.92
C VAL A 125 28.43 -2.90 11.64
N VAL A 126 28.27 -2.28 10.46
CA VAL A 126 26.96 -1.89 9.95
C VAL A 126 26.20 -3.15 9.52
N THR A 127 25.11 -3.48 10.20
CA THR A 127 24.37 -4.73 10.00
C THR A 127 23.14 -4.57 9.12
N GLY A 128 22.61 -3.35 9.00
CA GLY A 128 21.46 -3.08 8.15
C GLY A 128 21.49 -1.66 7.59
N LEU A 129 21.02 -1.54 6.35
CA LEU A 129 20.82 -0.28 5.65
C LEU A 129 19.48 -0.29 4.94
N GLN A 130 18.73 0.80 5.01
CA GLN A 130 17.46 0.94 4.31
C GLN A 130 17.24 2.39 3.90
N TRP A 131 17.02 2.59 2.59
CA TRP A 131 16.59 3.88 2.07
C TRP A 131 15.11 4.11 2.40
N ALA A 132 14.80 5.35 2.75
CA ALA A 132 13.47 5.89 3.02
C ALA A 132 13.23 7.15 2.20
N MET A 133 11.97 7.56 2.16
CA MET A 133 11.47 8.82 1.62
C MET A 133 12.01 9.07 0.22
N ASP A 134 11.75 8.15 -0.71
CA ASP A 134 12.25 8.23 -2.09
C ASP A 134 13.76 8.50 -2.22
N GLY A 135 14.57 8.00 -1.28
CA GLY A 135 16.02 8.15 -1.29
C GLY A 135 16.55 9.41 -0.61
N TYR A 136 15.71 10.23 0.03
CA TYR A 136 16.14 11.40 0.80
C TYR A 136 16.78 11.03 2.15
N CYS A 137 16.36 9.92 2.76
CA CYS A 137 16.85 9.45 4.04
C CYS A 137 17.44 8.05 3.94
N LEU A 138 18.54 7.82 4.64
CA LEU A 138 19.11 6.50 4.84
C LEU A 138 19.10 6.14 6.32
N PHE A 139 18.50 5.00 6.67
CA PHE A 139 18.61 4.43 8.01
C PHE A 139 19.72 3.38 8.04
N SER A 140 20.52 3.41 9.10
CA SER A 140 21.53 2.39 9.39
C SER A 140 21.33 1.81 10.79
N CYS A 141 21.74 0.56 10.97
CA CYS A 141 21.91 -0.04 12.30
C CYS A 141 23.20 -0.84 12.38
N SER A 142 23.69 -1.02 13.60
CA SER A 142 25.01 -1.57 13.86
C SER A 142 25.04 -2.47 15.10
N GLN A 143 26.08 -3.31 15.18
CA GLN A 143 26.39 -4.07 16.39
C GLN A 143 26.78 -3.19 17.58
N ASP A 144 27.00 -1.89 17.38
CA ASP A 144 27.20 -0.92 18.45
C ASP A 144 25.91 -0.54 19.20
N ASN A 145 24.81 -1.28 18.96
CA ASN A 145 23.47 -1.07 19.52
C ASN A 145 22.78 0.23 19.07
N SER A 146 23.35 0.96 18.10
CA SER A 146 22.74 2.16 17.55
C SER A 146 21.98 1.86 16.26
N ALA A 147 20.88 2.60 16.09
CA ALA A 147 20.28 2.86 14.80
C ALA A 147 20.39 4.37 14.56
N ARG A 148 20.71 4.79 13.34
CA ARG A 148 20.96 6.20 12.98
C ARG A 148 20.24 6.54 11.68
N CYS A 149 19.95 7.82 11.51
CA CYS A 149 19.33 8.38 10.30
C CYS A 149 20.32 9.34 9.65
N TRP A 150 20.44 9.28 8.32
CA TRP A 150 21.38 10.07 7.53
C TRP A 150 20.65 10.79 6.41
N ILE A 151 21.00 12.07 6.22
CA ILE A 151 20.61 12.85 5.04
C ILE A 151 21.87 13.28 4.30
N SER A 152 21.80 13.25 2.97
CA SER A 152 22.84 13.82 2.10
C SER A 152 22.60 15.32 1.93
N HIS A 153 23.54 16.16 2.34
CA HIS A 153 23.52 17.61 2.13
C HIS A 153 24.88 18.05 1.58
N GLU A 154 24.91 18.86 0.51
CA GLU A 154 26.10 19.57 0.00
C GLU A 154 27.44 18.78 0.02
N ASN A 155 27.44 17.52 -0.45
CA ASN A 155 28.62 16.64 -0.53
C ASN A 155 29.08 15.94 0.77
N HIS A 156 28.29 15.97 1.84
CA HIS A 156 28.53 15.16 3.04
C HIS A 156 27.27 14.48 3.57
N LEU A 157 27.48 13.53 4.48
CA LEU A 157 26.40 12.85 5.21
C LEU A 157 26.23 13.47 6.59
N GLU A 158 25.02 13.93 6.87
CA GLU A 158 24.64 14.47 8.17
C GLU A 158 23.81 13.45 8.93
N GLU A 159 24.19 13.21 10.19
CA GLU A 159 23.39 12.41 11.11
C GLU A 159 22.23 13.25 11.65
N ILE A 160 21.02 12.69 11.60
CA ILE A 160 19.82 13.25 12.20
C ILE A 160 19.39 12.37 13.37
N PHE A 161 19.17 13.00 14.52
CA PHE A 161 18.70 12.29 15.70
C PHE A 161 17.30 11.74 15.47
N MET A 162 17.17 10.43 15.65
CA MET A 162 15.86 9.79 15.63
C MET A 162 15.11 10.11 16.92
N HIS A 163 14.20 11.06 16.83
CA HIS A 163 13.28 11.36 17.91
C HIS A 163 12.05 10.45 17.84
N SER A 164 11.83 9.64 18.87
CA SER A 164 10.55 8.94 19.12
C SER A 164 9.57 9.88 19.83
N ASN A 165 9.37 11.08 19.30
CA ASN A 165 8.58 12.12 19.98
C ASN A 165 7.08 11.99 19.71
N PHE A 166 6.53 10.79 19.88
CA PHE A 166 5.09 10.64 20.10
C PHE A 166 4.87 10.49 21.61
N PRO A 167 4.32 11.51 22.31
CA PRO A 167 4.31 11.57 23.77
C PRO A 167 3.57 10.40 24.45
N GLU A 168 2.67 9.71 23.75
CA GLU A 168 1.75 8.72 24.33
C GLU A 168 2.01 7.27 23.91
N LEU A 169 2.92 7.03 22.95
CA LEU A 169 3.33 5.70 22.47
C LEU A 169 4.68 5.24 23.06
N ARG A 170 5.05 5.76 24.25
CA ARG A 170 6.15 5.18 25.04
C ARG A 170 5.71 3.81 25.56
N GLU A 171 5.90 2.77 24.75
CA GLU A 171 5.99 1.43 25.32
C GLU A 171 7.17 1.39 26.31
N SER A 172 6.90 0.77 27.45
CA SER A 172 7.41 1.09 28.78
C SER A 172 8.80 0.56 29.11
N ALA A 173 9.71 0.44 28.15
CA ALA A 173 11.10 0.09 28.43
C ALA A 173 12.03 0.73 27.40
N ASP A 174 13.01 1.50 27.87
CA ASP A 174 14.11 1.92 27.02
C ASP A 174 14.94 0.68 26.68
N LEU A 175 14.61 0.05 25.55
CA LEU A 175 15.27 -1.18 25.10
C LEU A 175 16.76 -0.95 24.86
N SER A 176 17.21 0.30 24.71
CA SER A 176 18.63 0.62 24.59
C SER A 176 19.44 0.22 25.83
N GLU A 177 18.82 0.15 27.01
CA GLU A 177 19.46 -0.31 28.26
C GLU A 177 19.52 -1.84 28.38
N LEU A 178 18.63 -2.56 27.72
CA LEU A 178 18.52 -4.02 27.78
C LEU A 178 19.11 -4.73 26.55
N SER A 179 19.38 -3.99 25.47
CA SER A 179 19.93 -4.52 24.23
C SER A 179 21.42 -4.26 24.10
N ASP A 180 22.13 -5.14 23.41
CA ASP A 180 23.57 -5.04 23.20
C ASP A 180 23.95 -4.85 21.72
N ARG A 181 23.12 -5.26 20.76
CA ARG A 181 23.42 -5.20 19.31
C ARG A 181 22.16 -5.07 18.45
N CYS A 182 22.30 -4.43 17.28
CA CYS A 182 21.30 -4.47 16.21
C CYS A 182 21.76 -5.40 15.07
N TYR A 183 20.84 -6.21 14.52
CA TYR A 183 21.13 -7.15 13.43
C TYR A 183 20.53 -6.75 12.08
N GLY A 184 19.56 -5.84 12.08
CA GLY A 184 18.88 -5.41 10.88
C GLY A 184 17.76 -4.44 11.19
N LEU A 185 17.33 -3.73 10.15
CA LEU A 185 16.22 -2.81 10.22
C LEU A 185 15.38 -2.91 8.94
N THR A 186 14.13 -2.50 9.01
CA THR A 186 13.24 -2.37 7.84
C THR A 186 12.22 -1.26 8.05
N LEU A 187 11.70 -0.69 6.98
CA LEU A 187 10.67 0.34 7.01
C LEU A 187 9.28 -0.27 6.92
N ALA A 188 8.33 0.32 7.64
CA ALA A 188 6.93 0.08 7.37
C ALA A 188 6.57 0.59 5.95
N PRO A 189 5.58 -0.01 5.26
CA PRO A 189 5.31 0.31 3.86
C PRO A 189 4.94 1.78 3.59
N GLY A 190 4.27 2.43 4.56
CA GLY A 190 3.95 3.86 4.53
C GLY A 190 5.05 4.76 5.09
N GLU A 191 6.17 4.17 5.49
CA GLU A 191 7.40 4.83 5.96
C GLU A 191 7.18 5.77 7.15
N GLN A 192 6.19 5.44 7.99
CA GLN A 192 5.94 6.19 9.24
C GLN A 192 6.69 5.57 10.44
N MET A 193 7.24 4.37 10.28
CA MET A 193 7.85 3.56 11.33
C MET A 193 9.01 2.74 10.75
N ILE A 194 10.05 2.53 11.55
CA ILE A 194 11.07 1.51 11.34
C ILE A 194 10.91 0.38 12.36
N ALA A 195 11.18 -0.85 11.93
CA ALA A 195 11.35 -1.99 12.80
C ALA A 195 12.83 -2.35 12.87
N VAL A 196 13.40 -2.39 14.08
CA VAL A 196 14.82 -2.70 14.33
C VAL A 196 14.90 -4.01 15.11
N VAL A 197 15.71 -4.96 14.65
CA VAL A 197 15.94 -6.23 15.33
C VAL A 197 17.15 -6.09 16.25
N ARG A 198 16.93 -6.25 17.55
CA ARG A 198 17.96 -6.15 18.60
C ARG A 198 18.16 -7.47 19.32
N SER A 199 19.39 -7.81 19.72
CA SER A 199 19.60 -8.80 20.80
C SER A 199 19.43 -8.17 22.16
N LEU A 200 19.09 -9.01 23.13
CA LEU A 200 19.06 -8.63 24.54
C LEU A 200 20.38 -9.03 25.20
N ASP A 201 20.88 -8.20 26.10
CA ASP A 201 22.02 -8.55 26.95
C ASP A 201 21.62 -9.70 27.89
N LEU A 202 22.21 -10.86 27.65
CA LEU A 202 21.96 -12.08 28.41
C LEU A 202 22.30 -11.92 29.90
N ASN A 203 23.17 -10.97 30.27
CA ASN A 203 23.53 -10.70 31.66
C ASN A 203 22.43 -9.94 32.40
N LEU A 204 21.60 -9.17 31.68
CA LEU A 204 20.50 -8.39 32.25
C LEU A 204 19.20 -9.20 32.32
N LEU A 205 19.12 -10.32 31.59
CA LEU A 205 17.97 -11.21 31.57
C LEU A 205 17.99 -12.25 32.69
N ASN A 206 16.79 -12.67 33.10
CA ASN A 206 16.65 -13.79 34.04
C ASN A 206 17.15 -15.10 33.41
N GLN A 207 18.21 -15.68 33.98
CA GLN A 207 18.89 -16.87 33.46
C GLN A 207 18.01 -18.12 33.38
N MET A 208 17.01 -18.27 34.26
CA MET A 208 16.14 -19.46 34.31
C MET A 208 14.96 -19.38 33.33
N TYR A 209 14.40 -18.18 33.13
CA TYR A 209 13.15 -18.00 32.37
C TYR A 209 13.34 -17.28 31.03
N GLN A 210 14.10 -16.19 31.01
CA GLN A 210 14.17 -15.29 29.85
C GLN A 210 15.29 -15.67 28.88
N VAL A 211 16.50 -15.97 29.37
CA VAL A 211 17.66 -16.30 28.51
C VAL A 211 17.41 -17.48 27.56
N ARG A 212 16.54 -18.43 27.95
CA ARG A 212 16.21 -19.59 27.12
C ARG A 212 15.19 -19.31 26.02
N THR A 213 14.38 -18.26 26.18
CA THR A 213 13.18 -18.01 25.35
C THR A 213 13.24 -16.68 24.59
N GLN A 214 13.86 -15.65 25.16
CA GLN A 214 13.98 -14.31 24.59
C GLN A 214 15.39 -14.10 24.02
N LYS A 215 15.57 -14.39 22.72
CA LYS A 215 16.86 -14.24 22.02
C LYS A 215 17.03 -12.90 21.31
N ALA A 216 15.92 -12.29 20.91
CA ALA A 216 15.89 -11.02 20.20
C ALA A 216 14.54 -10.34 20.41
N VAL A 217 14.52 -9.02 20.22
CA VAL A 217 13.32 -8.18 20.25
C VAL A 217 13.27 -7.40 18.95
N VAL A 218 12.06 -7.18 18.46
CA VAL A 218 11.80 -6.22 17.38
C VAL A 218 11.30 -4.95 18.04
N GLU A 219 12.10 -3.89 17.98
CA GLU A 219 11.71 -2.56 18.41
C GLU A 219 11.06 -1.82 17.25
N PHE A 220 9.91 -1.19 17.49
CA PHE A 220 9.24 -0.34 16.52
C PHE A 220 9.45 1.12 16.90
N ILE A 221 10.10 1.89 16.02
CA ILE A 221 10.40 3.31 16.23
C ILE A 221 9.58 4.13 15.24
N TRP A 222 8.75 5.02 15.76
CA TRP A 222 7.97 5.97 14.97
C TRP A 222 8.86 7.10 14.47
N ILE A 223 8.90 7.30 13.15
CA ILE A 223 9.78 8.26 12.47
C ILE A 223 9.02 9.37 11.74
N GLY A 224 7.71 9.28 11.61
CA GLY A 224 6.93 10.25 10.83
C GLY A 224 6.91 11.67 11.42
N GLY A 225 7.36 11.89 12.65
CA GLY A 225 7.53 13.23 13.23
C GLY A 225 8.87 13.89 12.91
N GLN A 226 9.76 13.22 12.18
CA GLN A 226 11.09 13.73 11.87
C GLN A 226 11.04 14.60 10.62
N PHE A 227 11.71 15.75 10.68
CA PHE A 227 11.92 16.59 9.51
C PHE A 227 12.98 15.94 8.61
N VAL A 228 12.56 15.53 7.42
CA VAL A 228 13.43 14.84 6.43
C VAL A 228 13.83 15.78 5.28
N GLY A 229 13.52 17.08 5.37
CA GLY A 229 13.91 18.04 4.33
C GLY A 229 13.21 17.84 2.98
N ILE A 230 12.17 17.00 2.90
CA ILE A 230 11.36 16.81 1.69
C ILE A 230 10.54 18.09 1.50
N PRO A 231 10.75 18.89 0.43
CA PRO A 231 9.78 19.90 0.07
C PRO A 231 8.56 19.13 -0.41
N LEU A 232 7.45 19.18 0.34
CA LEU A 232 6.18 18.87 -0.31
C LEU A 232 6.08 19.80 -1.51
N ASP A 233 5.57 19.25 -2.60
CA ASP A 233 4.97 20.00 -3.69
C ASP A 233 4.29 21.24 -3.08
N ARG A 234 4.62 22.45 -3.55
CA ARG A 234 4.19 23.75 -2.96
C ARG A 234 2.66 23.92 -2.83
N SER A 235 1.90 22.89 -3.17
CA SER A 235 0.45 22.80 -3.15
C SER A 235 -0.15 22.47 -1.79
N ILE A 236 0.60 21.90 -0.85
CA ILE A 236 0.11 21.67 0.51
C ILE A 236 0.94 22.47 1.50
N ASP A 237 0.90 23.79 1.32
CA ASP A 237 1.29 24.74 2.36
C ASP A 237 0.25 24.65 3.49
N ILE A 238 0.52 23.83 4.50
CA ILE A 238 -0.03 24.11 5.83
C ILE A 238 0.82 25.27 6.36
N CYS A 239 0.61 26.46 5.82
CA CYS A 239 1.34 27.65 6.24
C CYS A 239 0.78 28.12 7.59
N SER A 240 1.60 28.05 8.63
CA SER A 240 1.75 29.20 9.54
C SER A 240 3.21 29.36 9.94
N SER A 241 3.72 30.53 9.60
CA SER A 241 4.96 31.09 10.10
C SER A 241 4.85 31.29 11.62
N GLN A 242 5.96 31.04 12.31
CA GLN A 242 6.20 31.44 13.70
C GLN A 242 5.34 30.75 14.77
N SER A 243 5.69 29.51 15.13
CA SER A 243 5.52 29.05 16.52
C SER A 243 6.77 28.30 16.96
N THR A 244 7.36 28.74 18.07
CA THR A 244 8.59 28.22 18.68
C THR A 244 8.30 27.10 19.69
N ASP A 245 7.20 26.36 19.50
CA ASP A 245 6.84 25.22 20.34
C ASP A 245 7.23 23.92 19.62
N LEU A 246 8.09 23.11 20.24
CA LEU A 246 8.55 21.83 19.66
C LEU A 246 7.38 20.85 19.36
N SER A 247 6.23 21.00 20.04
CA SER A 247 5.06 20.15 19.83
C SER A 247 4.30 20.50 18.54
N SER A 248 4.20 21.78 18.19
CA SER A 248 3.50 22.22 16.97
C SER A 248 4.31 21.87 15.73
N SER A 249 5.63 22.04 15.78
CA SER A 249 6.52 21.68 14.68
C SER A 249 6.54 20.16 14.41
N ASN A 250 6.52 19.32 15.47
CA ASN A 250 6.38 17.87 15.36
C ASN A 250 5.09 17.44 14.62
N LEU A 251 3.95 18.02 14.97
CA LEU A 251 2.68 17.72 14.30
C LEU A 251 2.71 18.09 12.81
N MET A 252 3.37 19.19 12.45
CA MET A 252 3.52 19.60 11.05
C MET A 252 4.34 18.60 10.23
N TRP A 253 5.41 18.04 10.82
CA TRP A 253 6.19 16.98 10.17
C TRP A 253 5.39 15.69 10.02
N TRP A 254 4.61 15.32 11.04
CA TRP A 254 3.65 14.22 10.94
C TRP A 254 2.66 14.42 9.80
N GLY A 255 2.03 15.60 9.71
CA GLY A 255 1.11 15.93 8.62
C GLY A 255 1.75 15.77 7.25
N SER A 256 2.93 16.37 7.06
CA SER A 256 3.72 16.31 5.83
C SER A 256 4.06 14.87 5.42
N ASN A 257 4.60 14.07 6.35
CA ASN A 257 5.04 12.70 6.07
C ASN A 257 3.84 11.76 5.81
N ILE A 258 2.72 11.97 6.48
CA ILE A 258 1.47 11.23 6.21
C ILE A 258 0.96 11.54 4.81
N LEU A 259 0.87 12.82 4.43
CA LEU A 259 0.40 13.23 3.10
C LEU A 259 1.30 12.69 1.98
N TRP A 260 2.61 12.75 2.19
CA TRP A 260 3.59 12.13 1.28
C TRP A 260 3.35 10.62 1.13
N SER A 261 3.13 9.92 2.25
CA SER A 261 2.81 8.49 2.25
C SER A 261 1.51 8.17 1.51
N LEU A 262 0.46 8.98 1.71
CA LEU A 262 -0.80 8.80 0.99
C LEU A 262 -0.65 9.02 -0.52
N LYS A 263 0.11 10.03 -0.94
CA LYS A 263 0.45 10.27 -2.36
C LYS A 263 1.19 9.08 -2.96
N LYS A 264 2.12 8.47 -2.20
CA LYS A 264 2.83 7.24 -2.61
C LYS A 264 1.87 6.10 -2.94
N TYR A 265 0.77 5.96 -2.21
CA TYR A 265 -0.23 4.92 -2.43
C TYR A 265 -1.19 5.19 -3.59
N GLU A 266 -1.18 6.37 -4.20
CA GLU A 266 -1.91 6.63 -5.45
C GLU A 266 -1.33 5.85 -6.64
N ASN A 267 -0.05 5.45 -6.57
CA ASN A 267 0.55 4.56 -7.56
C ASN A 267 -0.12 3.17 -7.50
N VAL A 268 -0.68 2.75 -8.64
CA VAL A 268 -1.40 1.48 -8.80
C VAL A 268 -0.51 0.25 -8.62
N GLU A 269 0.79 0.35 -8.92
CA GLU A 269 1.75 -0.76 -8.78
C GLU A 269 2.05 -1.08 -7.31
N LYS A 270 1.85 -0.09 -6.41
CA LYS A 270 2.07 -0.29 -4.97
C LYS A 270 0.85 -1.00 -4.37
N ARG A 271 1.08 -1.97 -3.49
CA ARG A 271 -0.01 -2.59 -2.72
C ARG A 271 -0.48 -1.64 -1.61
N LEU A 272 -1.79 -1.59 -1.34
CA LEU A 272 -2.35 -0.80 -0.23
C LEU A 272 -2.08 -1.48 1.11
N VAL A 273 -0.92 -1.21 1.69
CA VAL A 273 -0.50 -1.71 3.02
C VAL A 273 -0.31 -0.53 3.97
N ILE A 274 -1.41 0.13 4.33
CA ILE A 274 -1.39 1.43 5.02
C ILE A 274 -1.55 1.35 6.54
N TRP A 275 -1.21 0.22 7.16
CA TRP A 275 -1.50 -0.04 8.58
C TRP A 275 -0.75 0.92 9.51
N ASP A 276 0.49 1.28 9.16
CA ASP A 276 1.33 2.20 9.91
C ASP A 276 0.76 3.62 9.87
N VAL A 277 0.35 4.08 8.68
CA VAL A 277 -0.35 5.37 8.50
C VAL A 277 -1.66 5.40 9.28
N VAL A 278 -2.46 4.33 9.20
CA VAL A 278 -3.73 4.24 9.96
C VAL A 278 -3.48 4.23 11.47
N ALA A 279 -2.46 3.52 11.96
CA ALA A 279 -2.13 3.49 13.38
C ALA A 279 -1.72 4.88 13.89
N VAL A 280 -0.89 5.61 13.14
CA VAL A 280 -0.52 7.00 13.47
C VAL A 280 -1.74 7.91 13.52
N LEU A 281 -2.61 7.82 12.50
CA LEU A 281 -3.81 8.65 12.44
C LEU A 281 -4.82 8.32 13.54
N GLN A 282 -4.93 7.05 13.93
CA GLN A 282 -5.74 6.64 15.08
C GLN A 282 -5.18 7.20 16.40
N GLU A 283 -3.86 7.34 16.51
CA GLU A 283 -3.26 7.97 17.68
C GLU A 283 -3.38 9.49 17.67
N LEU A 284 -3.21 10.13 16.50
CA LEU A 284 -3.51 11.56 16.32
C LEU A 284 -4.97 11.87 16.62
N LYS A 285 -5.88 10.93 16.36
CA LYS A 285 -7.30 11.09 16.74
C LYS A 285 -7.49 11.24 18.24
N LYS A 286 -6.66 10.58 19.05
CA LYS A 286 -6.71 10.67 20.51
C LYS A 286 -5.99 11.90 21.03
N SER A 287 -4.77 12.14 20.52
CA SER A 287 -3.86 13.16 21.05
C SER A 287 -4.07 14.57 20.46
N ALA A 288 -4.44 14.68 19.18
CA ALA A 288 -4.60 15.94 18.46
C ALA A 288 -5.76 15.91 17.43
N PRO A 289 -7.02 15.70 17.86
CA PRO A 289 -8.16 15.50 16.97
C PRO A 289 -8.43 16.66 16.01
N ALA A 290 -8.28 17.92 16.45
CA ALA A 290 -8.50 19.09 15.59
C ALA A 290 -7.47 19.21 14.46
N PHE A 291 -6.21 18.84 14.74
CA PHE A 291 -5.16 18.76 13.73
C PHE A 291 -5.46 17.66 12.72
N LEU A 292 -5.83 16.46 13.20
CA LEU A 292 -6.23 15.34 12.35
C LEU A 292 -7.37 15.73 11.41
N GLU A 293 -8.42 16.36 11.94
CA GLU A 293 -9.57 16.78 11.16
C GLU A 293 -9.14 17.75 10.04
N THR A 294 -8.35 18.77 10.36
CA THR A 294 -7.81 19.71 9.38
C THR A 294 -6.95 19.01 8.31
N LEU A 295 -6.08 18.10 8.73
CA LEU A 295 -5.20 17.34 7.85
C LEU A 295 -5.98 16.49 6.84
N VAL A 296 -6.95 15.71 7.32
CA VAL A 296 -7.75 14.82 6.47
C VAL A 296 -8.69 15.63 5.58
N HIS A 297 -9.27 16.73 6.07
CA HIS A 297 -10.07 17.63 5.23
C HIS A 297 -9.23 18.25 4.09
N SER A 298 -8.03 18.75 4.40
CA SER A 298 -7.11 19.29 3.39
C SER A 298 -6.75 18.23 2.35
N TRP A 299 -6.38 17.03 2.80
CA TRP A 299 -6.09 15.91 1.90
C TRP A 299 -7.26 15.55 0.99
N VAL A 300 -8.48 15.45 1.52
CA VAL A 300 -9.68 15.16 0.71
C VAL A 300 -9.97 16.28 -0.28
N SER A 301 -9.78 17.55 0.11
CA SER A 301 -9.90 18.68 -0.82
C SER A 301 -8.95 18.54 -2.01
N VAL A 302 -7.66 18.23 -1.77
CA VAL A 302 -6.68 17.99 -2.83
C VAL A 302 -7.03 16.78 -3.69
N LEU A 303 -7.53 15.71 -3.07
CA LEU A 303 -7.91 14.47 -3.76
C LEU A 303 -9.06 14.70 -4.75
N LEU A 304 -9.99 15.62 -4.43
CA LEU A 304 -11.20 15.90 -5.20
C LEU A 304 -11.08 17.09 -6.15
N SER A 305 -10.21 18.05 -5.87
CA SER A 305 -10.08 19.28 -6.68
C SER A 305 -9.33 19.08 -8.01
N GLY A 306 -8.52 18.02 -8.16
CA GLY A 306 -7.75 17.75 -9.39
C GLY A 306 -6.66 18.80 -9.73
N ASP A 307 -6.71 20.00 -9.14
CA ASP A 307 -5.75 21.08 -9.23
C ASP A 307 -5.13 21.36 -7.84
N PRO A 308 -3.80 21.19 -7.67
CA PRO A 308 -3.13 21.40 -6.40
C PRO A 308 -3.13 22.86 -5.88
N GLN A 309 -3.55 23.85 -6.68
CA GLN A 309 -3.43 25.28 -6.34
C GLN A 309 -4.71 25.92 -5.75
N CYS A 310 -5.84 25.21 -5.73
CA CYS A 310 -7.11 25.75 -5.25
C CYS A 310 -7.54 25.07 -3.94
N VAL A 311 -6.92 25.46 -2.83
CA VAL A 311 -7.34 25.05 -1.49
C VAL A 311 -8.10 26.21 -0.86
N SER A 312 -9.43 26.16 -0.87
CA SER A 312 -10.23 26.96 0.07
C SER A 312 -10.81 26.02 1.12
N ILE A 313 -10.54 26.32 2.39
CA ILE A 313 -11.07 25.58 3.55
C ILE A 313 -12.59 25.76 3.65
N ASP A 314 -13.12 26.81 3.00
CA ASP A 314 -14.54 27.20 2.99
C ASP A 314 -15.29 26.78 1.70
N ALA A 315 -14.70 25.93 0.85
CA ALA A 315 -15.42 25.44 -0.33
C ALA A 315 -16.69 24.70 0.13
N PRO A 316 -17.90 25.09 -0.33
CA PRO A 316 -19.13 24.47 0.12
C PRO A 316 -19.10 22.98 -0.20
N SER A 317 -19.41 22.12 0.78
CA SER A 317 -19.44 20.65 0.67
C SER A 317 -20.07 20.14 -0.63
N ARG A 318 -21.05 20.87 -1.17
CA ARG A 318 -21.70 20.62 -2.47
C ARG A 318 -20.73 20.55 -3.66
N SER A 319 -19.66 21.34 -3.75
CA SER A 319 -18.73 21.30 -4.89
C SER A 319 -17.79 20.08 -4.87
N MET A 320 -17.45 19.57 -3.67
CA MET A 320 -16.60 18.39 -3.52
C MET A 320 -17.32 17.10 -3.97
N HIS A 321 -18.65 17.10 -3.90
CA HIS A 321 -19.48 15.93 -4.19
C HIS A 321 -19.61 15.64 -5.69
N ASP A 322 -19.59 16.66 -6.54
CA ASP A 322 -19.77 16.52 -8.00
C ASP A 322 -18.48 16.00 -8.69
N MET A 323 -17.37 15.92 -7.96
CA MET A 323 -16.05 15.55 -8.51
C MET A 323 -15.70 14.06 -8.38
N MET A 324 -16.41 13.29 -7.55
CA MET A 324 -16.18 11.84 -7.35
C MET A 324 -16.10 11.02 -8.64
N PRO A 325 -16.92 11.28 -9.67
CA PRO A 325 -16.85 10.57 -10.94
C PRO A 325 -15.49 10.71 -11.65
N TYR A 326 -14.75 11.80 -11.42
CA TYR A 326 -13.47 12.07 -12.07
C TYR A 326 -12.24 11.58 -11.28
N VAL A 327 -12.47 11.03 -10.09
CA VAL A 327 -11.41 10.54 -9.20
C VAL A 327 -11.08 9.08 -9.53
N SER A 328 -9.82 8.68 -9.50
CA SER A 328 -9.44 7.28 -9.77
C SER A 328 -9.98 6.32 -8.70
N THR A 329 -10.28 5.08 -9.10
CA THR A 329 -10.76 4.04 -8.17
C THR A 329 -9.77 3.85 -7.02
N ARG A 330 -8.48 3.98 -7.31
CA ARG A 330 -7.40 3.90 -6.32
C ARG A 330 -7.49 4.97 -5.23
N LYS A 331 -7.81 6.22 -5.60
CA LYS A 331 -8.01 7.32 -4.66
C LYS A 331 -9.27 7.13 -3.82
N LEU A 332 -10.36 6.63 -4.42
CA LEU A 332 -11.59 6.29 -3.69
C LEU A 332 -11.36 5.15 -2.68
N HIS A 333 -10.53 4.15 -3.01
CA HIS A 333 -10.13 3.11 -2.06
C HIS A 333 -9.40 3.67 -0.85
N LEU A 334 -8.45 4.57 -1.05
CA LEU A 334 -7.76 5.26 0.04
C LEU A 334 -8.74 6.04 0.91
N LEU A 335 -9.64 6.82 0.29
CA LEU A 335 -10.68 7.57 0.98
C LEU A 335 -11.53 6.65 1.88
N ASN A 336 -11.99 5.53 1.35
CA ASN A 336 -12.81 4.58 2.11
C ASN A 336 -12.06 3.98 3.30
N ILE A 337 -10.77 3.69 3.18
CA ILE A 337 -9.99 3.20 4.32
C ILE A 337 -9.88 4.28 5.39
N MET A 338 -9.58 5.52 5.01
CA MET A 338 -9.45 6.64 5.94
C MET A 338 -10.77 6.93 6.66
N CYS A 339 -11.87 7.00 5.91
CA CYS A 339 -13.20 7.14 6.50
C CYS A 339 -13.49 6.00 7.49
N ARG A 340 -13.31 4.73 7.09
CA ARG A 340 -13.69 3.57 7.92
C ARG A 340 -12.80 3.34 9.14
N LYS A 341 -11.49 3.57 9.01
CA LYS A 341 -10.51 3.20 10.05
C LYS A 341 -10.08 4.37 10.92
N VAL A 342 -10.20 5.60 10.43
CA VAL A 342 -9.75 6.79 11.13
C VAL A 342 -10.95 7.68 11.49
N MET A 343 -11.71 8.17 10.51
CA MET A 343 -12.66 9.26 10.78
C MET A 343 -13.98 8.79 11.40
N VAL A 344 -14.64 7.80 10.82
CA VAL A 344 -15.88 7.20 11.36
C VAL A 344 -15.51 6.43 12.62
N SER A 345 -16.03 6.89 13.76
CA SER A 345 -15.90 6.16 15.01
C SER A 345 -16.72 4.87 14.90
N ILE A 346 -16.07 3.70 14.97
CA ILE A 346 -16.79 2.44 15.14
C ILE A 346 -17.36 2.45 16.56
N HIS A 347 -18.53 3.04 16.75
CA HIS A 347 -19.30 2.85 17.98
C HIS A 347 -19.77 1.39 17.99
N THR A 348 -18.98 0.54 18.64
CA THR A 348 -19.42 -0.75 19.14
C THR A 348 -20.59 -0.53 20.09
N HIS A 349 -21.77 -1.03 19.73
CA HIS A 349 -22.94 -1.26 20.58
C HIS A 349 -23.47 -0.05 21.38
N HIS A 350 -24.65 0.42 21.00
CA HIS A 350 -25.50 1.30 21.80
C HIS A 350 -25.67 0.75 23.23
N GLY A 351 -24.91 1.30 24.17
CA GLY A 351 -25.22 1.31 25.60
C GLY A 351 -25.91 2.64 25.94
N PRO A 352 -26.99 2.64 26.74
CA PRO A 352 -27.71 3.87 27.05
C PRO A 352 -26.93 4.69 28.09
N GLY A 353 -26.21 5.73 27.64
CA GLY A 353 -25.62 6.73 28.54
C GLY A 353 -24.25 7.29 28.17
N ALA A 354 -23.98 7.60 26.90
CA ALA A 354 -22.79 8.36 26.50
C ALA A 354 -23.20 9.75 25.98
N GLU A 355 -22.52 10.76 26.51
CA GLU A 355 -22.80 12.19 26.34
C GLU A 355 -22.59 12.68 24.89
N ASN A 356 -23.43 13.64 24.48
CA ASN A 356 -23.47 14.23 23.14
C ASN A 356 -22.19 15.04 22.84
N GLY A 357 -21.31 14.48 22.00
CA GLY A 357 -20.19 15.19 21.40
C GLY A 357 -20.00 14.80 19.92
N ASN A 358 -20.07 15.79 19.03
CA ASN A 358 -19.72 15.76 17.60
C ASN A 358 -20.53 14.82 16.67
N GLU A 359 -21.87 14.95 16.67
CA GLU A 359 -22.74 14.26 15.69
C GLU A 359 -22.58 14.79 14.24
N GLU A 360 -22.38 16.10 14.03
CA GLU A 360 -22.36 16.70 12.68
C GLU A 360 -21.12 16.33 11.83
N THR A 361 -19.92 16.25 12.43
CA THR A 361 -18.69 15.90 11.68
C THR A 361 -18.62 14.40 11.40
N THR A 362 -19.08 13.57 12.33
CA THR A 362 -19.22 12.12 12.13
C THR A 362 -20.23 11.81 11.01
N ASP A 363 -21.29 12.62 10.89
CA ASP A 363 -22.27 12.55 9.81
C ASP A 363 -21.66 12.89 8.43
N PHE A 364 -20.79 13.91 8.35
CA PHE A 364 -20.07 14.25 7.12
C PHE A 364 -19.22 13.07 6.60
N TRP A 365 -18.37 12.49 7.44
CA TRP A 365 -17.48 11.38 7.03
C TRP A 365 -18.23 10.10 6.68
N SER A 366 -19.35 9.84 7.37
CA SER A 366 -20.23 8.71 7.06
C SER A 366 -20.94 8.93 5.73
N THR A 367 -21.43 10.14 5.46
CA THR A 367 -22.03 10.51 4.17
C THR A 367 -21.03 10.40 3.03
N LEU A 368 -19.80 10.88 3.23
CA LEU A 368 -18.73 10.80 2.24
C LEU A 368 -18.37 9.34 1.91
N LEU A 369 -18.26 8.49 2.94
CA LEU A 369 -18.02 7.05 2.78
C LEU A 369 -19.12 6.37 1.97
N VAL A 370 -20.40 6.60 2.32
CA VAL A 370 -21.54 6.02 1.61
C VAL A 370 -21.51 6.42 0.14
N ARG A 371 -21.26 7.70 -0.17
CA ARG A 371 -21.17 8.19 -1.56
C ARG A 371 -20.02 7.56 -2.33
N SER A 372 -18.83 7.48 -1.73
CA SER A 372 -17.68 6.84 -2.37
C SER A 372 -17.93 5.34 -2.63
N GLU A 373 -18.58 4.65 -1.70
CA GLU A 373 -18.99 3.25 -1.92
C GLU A 373 -20.07 3.10 -2.99
N THR A 374 -21.02 4.03 -3.08
CA THR A 374 -22.01 4.05 -4.17
C THR A 374 -21.32 4.25 -5.52
N GLU A 375 -20.41 5.21 -5.64
CA GLU A 375 -19.62 5.46 -6.86
C GLU A 375 -18.78 4.23 -7.27
N LEU A 376 -18.07 3.61 -6.33
CA LEU A 376 -17.31 2.38 -6.60
C LEU A 376 -18.23 1.21 -7.00
N ARG A 377 -19.45 1.16 -6.45
CA ARG A 377 -20.46 0.16 -6.81
C ARG A 377 -21.01 0.41 -8.22
N GLU A 378 -21.27 1.66 -8.61
CA GLU A 378 -21.64 2.02 -9.98
C GLU A 378 -20.56 1.63 -10.97
N ARG A 379 -19.29 1.94 -10.67
CA ARG A 379 -18.14 1.51 -11.49
C ARG A 379 -18.07 0.01 -11.62
N LEU A 380 -18.29 -0.73 -10.53
CA LEU A 380 -18.29 -2.19 -10.54
C LEU A 380 -19.38 -2.75 -11.45
N VAL A 381 -20.59 -2.19 -11.40
CA VAL A 381 -21.72 -2.60 -12.24
C VAL A 381 -21.46 -2.24 -13.70
N GLY A 382 -21.02 -1.01 -13.97
CA GLY A 382 -20.66 -0.56 -15.31
C GLY A 382 -19.54 -1.38 -15.94
N PHE A 383 -18.48 -1.65 -15.16
CA PHE A 383 -17.37 -2.53 -15.56
C PHE A 383 -17.87 -3.93 -15.91
N THR A 384 -18.76 -4.49 -15.08
CA THR A 384 -19.36 -5.80 -15.31
C THR A 384 -20.20 -5.83 -16.59
N PHE A 385 -21.08 -4.85 -16.79
CA PHE A 385 -21.91 -4.79 -17.99
C PHE A 385 -21.08 -4.59 -19.26
N ALA A 386 -20.09 -3.70 -19.22
CA ALA A 386 -19.18 -3.50 -20.34
C ALA A 386 -18.37 -4.77 -20.67
N ALA A 387 -17.93 -5.51 -19.65
CA ALA A 387 -17.27 -6.81 -19.85
C ALA A 387 -18.18 -7.85 -20.53
N VAL A 388 -19.46 -7.91 -20.14
CA VAL A 388 -20.47 -8.76 -20.79
C VAL A 388 -20.66 -8.37 -22.25
N LEU A 389 -20.90 -7.08 -22.53
CA LEU A 389 -21.09 -6.58 -23.89
C LEU A 389 -19.88 -6.89 -24.78
N LYS A 390 -18.67 -6.60 -24.31
CA LYS A 390 -17.43 -6.88 -25.02
C LYS A 390 -17.27 -8.37 -25.33
N ARG A 391 -17.57 -9.26 -24.39
CA ARG A 391 -17.51 -10.71 -24.61
C ARG A 391 -18.57 -11.18 -25.61
N THR A 392 -19.79 -10.66 -25.54
CA THR A 392 -20.84 -11.00 -26.51
C THR A 392 -20.43 -10.59 -27.92
N ALA A 393 -19.81 -9.41 -28.10
CA ALA A 393 -19.25 -8.98 -29.37
C ALA A 393 -18.13 -9.92 -29.88
N TYR A 394 -17.23 -10.39 -29.01
CA TYR A 394 -16.20 -11.37 -29.37
C TYR A 394 -16.77 -12.72 -29.83
N LEU A 395 -17.84 -13.19 -29.18
CA LEU A 395 -18.55 -14.41 -29.58
C LEU A 395 -19.18 -14.26 -30.97
N PHE A 396 -19.77 -13.09 -31.27
CA PHE A 396 -20.31 -12.80 -32.60
C PHE A 396 -19.22 -12.71 -33.68
N ASN A 397 -18.02 -12.22 -33.33
CA ASN A 397 -16.90 -12.06 -34.26
C ASN A 397 -16.00 -13.31 -34.39
N GLY A 398 -16.30 -14.41 -33.69
CA GLY A 398 -15.58 -15.67 -33.80
C GLY A 398 -14.17 -15.67 -33.18
N THR A 399 -13.87 -14.74 -32.29
CA THR A 399 -12.58 -14.64 -31.59
C THR A 399 -12.55 -15.47 -30.30
N SER A 400 -11.44 -16.16 -30.00
CA SER A 400 -11.31 -16.99 -28.79
C SER A 400 -11.32 -16.15 -27.50
N THR A 401 -12.11 -16.59 -26.50
CA THR A 401 -12.24 -15.93 -25.18
C THR A 401 -11.78 -16.81 -24.01
N GLU A 402 -11.05 -17.90 -24.28
CA GLU A 402 -10.74 -18.96 -23.30
C GLU A 402 -9.98 -18.48 -22.05
N ASN A 403 -9.22 -17.38 -22.16
CA ASN A 403 -8.42 -16.83 -21.06
C ASN A 403 -8.96 -15.50 -20.49
N CYS A 404 -10.14 -15.04 -20.92
CA CYS A 404 -10.68 -13.77 -20.45
C CYS A 404 -11.52 -13.94 -19.19
N TRP A 405 -11.34 -13.02 -18.23
CA TRP A 405 -12.20 -12.95 -17.04
C TRP A 405 -13.68 -12.80 -17.43
N PHE A 406 -14.58 -13.45 -16.68
CA PHE A 406 -16.02 -13.34 -16.87
C PHE A 406 -16.73 -12.91 -15.58
N PRO A 407 -17.60 -11.89 -15.61
CA PRO A 407 -18.41 -11.52 -14.46
C PRO A 407 -19.45 -12.59 -14.11
N VAL A 408 -19.98 -12.54 -12.89
CA VAL A 408 -21.19 -13.27 -12.46
C VAL A 408 -22.09 -12.30 -11.70
N GLY A 409 -23.37 -12.65 -11.57
CA GLY A 409 -24.34 -11.83 -10.86
C GLY A 409 -24.87 -10.64 -11.65
N VAL A 410 -24.85 -10.73 -12.98
CA VAL A 410 -25.31 -9.67 -13.89
C VAL A 410 -26.79 -9.33 -13.63
N ALA A 411 -27.61 -10.34 -13.35
CA ALA A 411 -29.02 -10.14 -13.01
C ALA A 411 -29.19 -9.40 -11.67
N GLN A 412 -28.43 -9.77 -10.64
CA GLN A 412 -28.44 -9.08 -9.34
C GLN A 412 -27.97 -7.62 -9.47
N MET A 413 -26.97 -7.37 -10.32
CA MET A 413 -26.53 -6.00 -10.63
C MET A 413 -27.60 -5.21 -11.41
N ASP A 414 -28.34 -5.82 -12.34
CA ASP A 414 -29.48 -5.17 -13.01
C ASP A 414 -30.61 -4.85 -12.02
N SER A 415 -30.92 -5.76 -11.09
CA SER A 415 -31.84 -5.50 -9.98
C SER A 415 -31.36 -4.32 -9.14
N TRP A 416 -30.07 -4.25 -8.81
CA TRP A 416 -29.49 -3.13 -8.07
C TRP A 416 -29.67 -1.79 -8.80
N VAL A 417 -29.43 -1.72 -10.11
CA VAL A 417 -29.67 -0.49 -10.88
C VAL A 417 -31.15 -0.11 -10.91
N THR A 418 -32.06 -1.10 -10.88
CA THR A 418 -33.51 -0.85 -10.78
C THR A 418 -33.89 -0.22 -9.45
N MET A 419 -33.31 -0.71 -8.34
CA MET A 419 -33.61 -0.19 -7.00
C MET A 419 -33.08 1.24 -6.78
N ASN A 420 -32.02 1.62 -7.48
CA ASN A 420 -31.38 2.94 -7.35
C ASN A 420 -31.72 3.88 -8.53
N TYR A 421 -32.84 3.62 -9.21
CA TYR A 421 -33.25 4.31 -10.42
C TYR A 421 -33.58 5.80 -10.21
N ASP A 422 -34.03 6.19 -9.01
CA ASP A 422 -34.49 7.55 -8.68
C ASP A 422 -33.33 8.54 -8.43
N GLY A 423 -32.51 8.76 -9.46
CA GLY A 423 -31.58 9.90 -9.55
C GLY A 423 -30.20 9.73 -8.94
N GLN A 424 -29.84 8.55 -8.45
CA GLN A 424 -28.50 8.29 -7.90
C GLN A 424 -27.51 7.76 -8.95
N VAL A 425 -28.01 7.07 -9.97
CA VAL A 425 -27.19 6.37 -10.97
C VAL A 425 -26.97 7.22 -12.22
N HIS A 426 -25.73 7.27 -12.71
CA HIS A 426 -25.37 8.00 -13.94
C HIS A 426 -26.16 7.52 -15.19
N ASP A 427 -26.61 8.47 -16.02
CA ASP A 427 -27.36 8.21 -17.28
C ASP A 427 -26.64 7.23 -18.22
N GLN A 428 -25.30 7.26 -18.23
CA GLN A 428 -24.47 6.34 -19.01
C GLN A 428 -24.67 4.89 -18.59
N LEU A 429 -24.79 4.61 -17.29
CA LEU A 429 -25.03 3.26 -16.79
C LEU A 429 -26.40 2.74 -17.25
N GLN A 430 -27.41 3.62 -17.32
CA GLN A 430 -28.73 3.27 -17.84
C GLN A 430 -28.69 2.94 -19.35
N SER A 431 -27.88 3.66 -20.12
CA SER A 431 -27.64 3.36 -21.55
C SER A 431 -26.97 2.00 -21.76
N ILE A 432 -26.00 1.64 -20.93
CA ILE A 432 -25.36 0.31 -20.98
C ILE A 432 -26.35 -0.78 -20.55
N ARG A 433 -27.13 -0.50 -19.50
CA ARG A 433 -28.14 -1.42 -18.97
C ARG A 433 -29.20 -1.80 -19.99
N SER A 434 -29.69 -0.87 -20.82
CA SER A 434 -30.68 -1.20 -21.85
C SER A 434 -30.15 -2.26 -22.82
N LYS A 435 -28.87 -2.16 -23.23
CA LYS A 435 -28.19 -3.18 -24.05
C LYS A 435 -28.10 -4.54 -23.34
N ILE A 436 -27.89 -4.55 -22.02
CA ILE A 436 -27.87 -5.79 -21.22
C ILE A 436 -29.26 -6.44 -21.16
N LYS A 437 -30.33 -5.65 -21.05
CA LYS A 437 -31.71 -6.17 -21.11
C LYS A 437 -32.04 -6.78 -22.47
N ASP A 438 -31.56 -6.18 -23.55
CA ASP A 438 -31.74 -6.72 -24.91
C ASP A 438 -31.06 -8.09 -25.08
N LEU A 439 -29.93 -8.30 -24.39
CA LEU A 439 -29.25 -9.59 -24.34
C LEU A 439 -30.02 -10.60 -23.48
N GLY A 440 -30.51 -10.18 -22.31
CA GLY A 440 -31.38 -10.98 -21.44
C GLY A 440 -30.87 -12.40 -21.20
N SER A 441 -31.68 -13.40 -21.59
CA SER A 441 -31.37 -14.83 -21.43
C SER A 441 -30.20 -15.35 -22.26
N ARG A 442 -29.65 -14.55 -23.18
CA ARG A 442 -28.41 -14.89 -23.91
C ARG A 442 -27.17 -14.79 -23.02
N ILE A 443 -27.29 -14.18 -21.84
CA ILE A 443 -26.24 -14.10 -20.84
C ILE A 443 -26.30 -15.37 -19.99
N ASP A 444 -25.18 -16.09 -19.92
CA ASP A 444 -25.09 -17.31 -19.12
C ASP A 444 -25.31 -17.02 -17.62
N GLY A 445 -26.18 -17.83 -16.98
CA GLY A 445 -26.54 -17.66 -15.58
C GLY A 445 -27.38 -16.41 -15.25
N TYR A 446 -28.05 -15.79 -16.23
CA TYR A 446 -28.92 -14.64 -15.99
C TYR A 446 -30.24 -15.05 -15.30
N SER A 447 -30.25 -15.02 -13.98
CA SER A 447 -31.44 -15.19 -13.15
C SER A 447 -31.40 -14.27 -11.95
N ASP A 448 -32.49 -13.56 -11.70
CA ASP A 448 -32.70 -12.61 -10.59
C ASP A 448 -33.14 -13.31 -9.29
N VAL A 449 -33.61 -14.55 -9.37
CA VAL A 449 -34.02 -15.35 -8.21
C VAL A 449 -32.91 -16.31 -7.81
N GLU A 450 -32.42 -16.15 -6.59
CA GLU A 450 -31.41 -17.04 -6.01
C GLU A 450 -32.06 -18.04 -5.05
N SER A 451 -31.35 -19.11 -4.70
CA SER A 451 -31.83 -20.10 -3.74
C SER A 451 -30.99 -20.05 -2.46
N CYS A 452 -31.67 -20.09 -1.30
CA CYS A 452 -30.99 -20.16 -0.01
C CYS A 452 -30.16 -21.45 0.08
N PRO A 453 -28.86 -21.38 0.44
CA PRO A 453 -28.02 -22.57 0.52
C PRO A 453 -28.38 -23.50 1.69
N TYR A 454 -29.15 -23.03 2.68
CA TYR A 454 -29.54 -23.80 3.87
C TYR A 454 -30.91 -24.47 3.74
N CYS A 455 -31.91 -23.77 3.20
CA CYS A 455 -33.30 -24.27 3.12
C CYS A 455 -33.88 -24.32 1.70
N SER A 456 -33.10 -23.94 0.68
CA SER A 456 -33.51 -23.92 -0.73
C SER A 456 -34.72 -23.03 -1.06
N SER A 457 -35.19 -22.20 -0.13
CA SER A 457 -36.22 -21.20 -0.41
C SER A 457 -35.72 -20.16 -1.43
N PRO A 458 -36.58 -19.64 -2.31
CA PRO A 458 -36.21 -18.53 -3.18
C PRO A 458 -35.83 -17.29 -2.36
N VAL A 459 -34.84 -16.56 -2.84
CA VAL A 459 -34.32 -15.32 -2.25
C VAL A 459 -34.29 -14.26 -3.35
N HIS A 460 -35.09 -13.21 -3.15
CA HIS A 460 -35.12 -12.07 -4.06
C HIS A 460 -34.01 -11.06 -3.72
N PHE A 461 -33.66 -10.24 -4.71
CA PHE A 461 -32.68 -9.19 -4.51
C PHE A 461 -33.30 -7.99 -3.78
N GLU A 462 -32.89 -7.76 -2.53
CA GLU A 462 -33.35 -6.62 -1.71
C GLU A 462 -32.21 -5.69 -1.29
N SER A 463 -31.00 -6.22 -1.15
CA SER A 463 -29.82 -5.46 -0.73
C SER A 463 -28.57 -6.06 -1.37
N PRO A 464 -27.55 -5.24 -1.70
CA PRO A 464 -26.31 -5.71 -2.31
C PRO A 464 -25.35 -6.42 -1.33
N ASP A 465 -25.54 -6.26 -0.01
CA ASP A 465 -24.58 -6.75 1.00
C ASP A 465 -25.09 -7.97 1.76
N VAL A 466 -26.40 -8.03 2.06
CA VAL A 466 -27.03 -9.09 2.87
C VAL A 466 -28.39 -9.45 2.28
N ALA A 467 -28.77 -10.72 2.35
CA ALA A 467 -30.13 -11.16 2.07
C ALA A 467 -30.69 -11.96 3.26
N ILE A 468 -32.01 -11.95 3.40
CA ILE A 468 -32.72 -12.77 4.39
C ILE A 468 -33.68 -13.66 3.63
N CYS A 469 -33.60 -14.98 3.85
CA CYS A 469 -34.55 -15.91 3.22
C CYS A 469 -35.89 -15.98 3.98
N GLY A 470 -36.91 -16.61 3.41
CA GLY A 470 -38.23 -16.78 4.07
C GLY A 470 -38.17 -17.41 5.47
N GLU A 471 -37.22 -18.34 5.67
CA GLU A 471 -36.94 -18.99 6.98
C GLU A 471 -35.98 -18.19 7.88
N ARG A 472 -35.77 -16.90 7.60
CA ARG A 472 -34.92 -15.96 8.37
C ARG A 472 -33.43 -16.32 8.49
N HIS A 473 -32.86 -17.10 7.58
CA HIS A 473 -31.40 -17.23 7.47
C HIS A 473 -30.80 -15.94 6.90
N THR A 474 -29.79 -15.38 7.59
CA THR A 474 -29.01 -14.24 7.11
C THR A 474 -27.89 -14.73 6.19
N LEU A 475 -27.88 -14.26 4.95
CA LEU A 475 -26.98 -14.71 3.89
C LEU A 475 -26.09 -13.55 3.43
N PRO A 476 -24.76 -13.65 3.51
CA PRO A 476 -23.87 -12.63 2.98
C PRO A 476 -23.84 -12.67 1.45
N ARG A 477 -23.82 -11.50 0.83
CA ARG A 477 -23.60 -11.36 -0.61
C ARG A 477 -22.15 -11.03 -0.92
N CYS A 478 -21.69 -11.52 -2.06
CA CYS A 478 -20.37 -11.24 -2.58
C CYS A 478 -20.30 -9.77 -2.99
N ARG A 479 -19.38 -9.00 -2.40
CA ARG A 479 -19.22 -7.57 -2.72
C ARG A 479 -18.80 -7.26 -4.16
N ALA A 480 -18.24 -8.23 -4.86
CA ALA A 480 -17.84 -8.08 -6.26
C ALA A 480 -18.95 -8.45 -7.26
N SER A 481 -19.80 -9.42 -6.93
CA SER A 481 -20.79 -9.97 -7.87
C SER A 481 -22.23 -9.84 -7.40
N MET A 482 -22.47 -9.35 -6.19
CA MET A 482 -23.78 -9.23 -5.54
C MET A 482 -24.57 -10.52 -5.37
N ILE A 483 -24.09 -11.68 -5.82
CA ILE A 483 -24.73 -12.99 -5.57
C ILE A 483 -24.52 -13.47 -4.13
N LEU A 484 -25.37 -14.38 -3.67
CA LEU A 484 -25.20 -15.09 -2.41
C LEU A 484 -23.84 -15.83 -2.38
N CYS A 485 -23.10 -15.65 -1.28
CA CYS A 485 -21.84 -16.35 -1.09
C CYS A 485 -22.07 -17.86 -0.90
N SER A 486 -21.21 -18.67 -1.51
CA SER A 486 -21.25 -20.12 -1.34
C SER A 486 -20.85 -20.50 0.08
N VAL A 487 -21.57 -21.46 0.66
CA VAL A 487 -21.24 -22.05 1.98
C VAL A 487 -20.16 -23.13 1.85
N VAL A 488 -19.97 -23.67 0.65
CA VAL A 488 -19.09 -24.83 0.39
C VAL A 488 -17.69 -24.40 -0.04
N GLN A 489 -17.53 -23.19 -0.59
CA GLN A 489 -16.27 -22.69 -1.10
C GLN A 489 -15.60 -21.74 -0.11
N PRO A 490 -14.26 -21.73 -0.03
CA PRO A 490 -13.54 -20.78 0.82
C PRO A 490 -13.75 -19.36 0.31
N LEU A 491 -14.16 -18.49 1.22
CA LEU A 491 -14.46 -17.09 0.94
C LEU A 491 -13.26 -16.19 1.28
N TRP A 492 -13.17 -15.09 0.57
CA TRP A 492 -12.25 -14.00 0.90
C TRP A 492 -12.97 -12.98 1.77
N HIS A 493 -12.31 -12.46 2.80
CA HIS A 493 -12.85 -11.39 3.65
C HIS A 493 -11.91 -10.18 3.67
N CYS A 494 -12.51 -8.99 3.76
CA CYS A 494 -11.77 -7.76 3.91
C CYS A 494 -11.62 -7.39 5.39
N VAL A 495 -10.39 -7.22 5.87
CA VAL A 495 -10.12 -6.71 7.24
C VAL A 495 -10.54 -5.24 7.40
N CYS A 496 -10.68 -4.51 6.29
CA CYS A 496 -11.08 -3.11 6.32
C CYS A 496 -12.59 -2.92 6.48
N CYS A 497 -13.38 -3.39 5.51
CA CYS A 497 -14.84 -3.20 5.52
C CYS A 497 -15.64 -4.39 6.07
N GLY A 498 -15.00 -5.52 6.39
CA GLY A 498 -15.69 -6.74 6.85
C GLY A 498 -16.43 -7.52 5.76
N GLY A 499 -16.48 -6.99 4.54
CA GLY A 499 -17.20 -7.62 3.43
C GLY A 499 -16.55 -8.89 2.90
N THR A 500 -17.37 -9.76 2.30
CA THR A 500 -16.93 -11.03 1.71
C THR A 500 -16.90 -10.95 0.18
N VAL A 501 -15.96 -11.67 -0.43
CA VAL A 501 -15.81 -11.78 -1.87
C VAL A 501 -15.63 -13.25 -2.23
N ASN A 502 -16.52 -13.76 -3.07
CA ASN A 502 -16.42 -15.11 -3.62
C ASN A 502 -15.66 -15.11 -4.96
N LYS A 503 -16.10 -14.25 -5.90
CA LYS A 503 -15.46 -14.10 -7.22
C LYS A 503 -14.58 -12.84 -7.24
N LEU A 504 -13.30 -13.02 -7.55
CA LEU A 504 -12.31 -11.95 -7.62
C LEU A 504 -12.46 -11.10 -8.89
N LEU A 505 -12.11 -9.82 -8.79
CA LEU A 505 -12.10 -8.88 -9.91
C LEU A 505 -10.73 -8.84 -10.59
N PRO A 506 -10.66 -8.51 -11.89
CA PRO A 506 -9.40 -8.31 -12.59
C PRO A 506 -8.70 -7.04 -12.09
N GLU A 507 -7.38 -6.99 -12.22
CA GLU A 507 -6.56 -5.84 -11.84
C GLU A 507 -7.02 -4.53 -12.50
N SER A 508 -7.53 -4.60 -13.73
CA SER A 508 -8.02 -3.45 -14.50
C SER A 508 -9.14 -2.65 -13.81
N PHE A 509 -9.94 -3.27 -12.93
CA PHE A 509 -10.92 -2.55 -12.12
C PHE A 509 -10.27 -1.60 -11.09
N PHE A 510 -9.15 -2.04 -10.49
CA PHE A 510 -8.47 -1.30 -9.44
C PHE A 510 -7.63 -0.13 -9.98
N THR A 511 -7.36 -0.11 -11.28
CA THR A 511 -6.54 0.90 -11.97
C THR A 511 -7.36 1.92 -12.77
N MET A 512 -8.70 1.90 -12.67
CA MET A 512 -9.57 2.83 -13.43
C MET A 512 -9.37 4.28 -13.00
N GLN A 513 -9.19 5.18 -13.96
CA GLN A 513 -8.90 6.61 -13.73
C GLN A 513 -10.14 7.48 -13.49
N ALA A 514 -11.28 7.16 -14.09
CA ALA A 514 -12.53 7.88 -13.92
C ALA A 514 -13.73 6.94 -14.07
N SER A 515 -14.91 7.42 -13.68
CA SER A 515 -16.21 6.76 -13.83
C SER A 515 -16.65 6.66 -15.28
N THR A 516 -16.15 7.56 -16.14
CA THR A 516 -16.59 7.66 -17.51
C THR A 516 -16.10 6.45 -18.29
N MET A 517 -17.03 5.53 -18.52
CA MET A 517 -16.88 4.36 -19.36
C MET A 517 -16.84 4.80 -20.83
N HIS A 518 -15.85 5.63 -21.20
CA HIS A 518 -15.86 6.35 -22.47
C HIS A 518 -15.55 5.49 -23.70
N ASP A 519 -15.04 4.28 -23.55
CA ASP A 519 -14.79 3.41 -24.70
C ASP A 519 -14.95 1.93 -24.37
N GLU A 520 -15.94 1.29 -24.99
CA GLU A 520 -16.07 -0.19 -25.03
C GLU A 520 -14.75 -0.86 -25.53
N GLY A 521 -13.87 -0.11 -26.20
CA GLY A 521 -12.57 -0.55 -26.71
C GLY A 521 -11.46 -0.72 -25.66
N SER A 522 -11.48 0.00 -24.53
CA SER A 522 -10.29 0.12 -23.65
C SER A 522 -10.19 -0.92 -22.51
N LEU A 523 -11.24 -1.73 -22.28
CA LEU A 523 -11.27 -2.68 -21.18
C LEU A 523 -10.38 -3.90 -21.40
N ASP A 524 -9.29 -4.02 -20.65
CA ASP A 524 -8.47 -5.23 -20.63
C ASP A 524 -9.10 -6.31 -19.73
N LEU A 525 -9.66 -7.34 -20.37
CA LEU A 525 -10.25 -8.52 -19.72
C LEU A 525 -9.26 -9.70 -19.63
N SER A 526 -8.06 -9.54 -20.16
CA SER A 526 -6.98 -10.53 -20.07
C SER A 526 -6.19 -10.41 -18.76
N ALA A 527 -6.35 -9.30 -18.04
CA ALA A 527 -5.76 -9.07 -16.74
C ALA A 527 -6.18 -10.16 -15.72
N ALA A 528 -5.22 -10.61 -14.92
CA ALA A 528 -5.45 -11.63 -13.91
C ALA A 528 -6.39 -11.11 -12.80
N SER A 529 -7.21 -12.02 -12.26
CA SER A 529 -8.03 -11.73 -11.09
C SER A 529 -7.17 -11.62 -9.83
N VAL A 530 -7.37 -10.56 -9.04
CA VAL A 530 -6.55 -10.27 -7.86
C VAL A 530 -7.37 -10.35 -6.57
N PRO A 531 -6.80 -10.85 -5.46
CA PRO A 531 -7.50 -10.98 -4.18
C PRO A 531 -7.61 -9.64 -3.44
N LEU A 532 -8.23 -8.63 -4.05
CA LEU A 532 -8.40 -7.28 -3.49
C LEU A 532 -9.88 -6.96 -3.23
N CYS A 533 -10.15 -6.19 -2.18
CA CYS A 533 -11.51 -5.73 -1.85
C CYS A 533 -12.00 -4.66 -2.85
N PRO A 534 -13.18 -4.79 -3.47
CA PRO A 534 -13.69 -3.80 -4.43
C PRO A 534 -13.88 -2.39 -3.86
N PHE A 535 -14.06 -2.25 -2.54
CA PHE A 535 -14.35 -0.97 -1.89
C PHE A 535 -13.15 -0.35 -1.16
N CYS A 536 -12.18 -1.16 -0.78
CA CYS A 536 -11.02 -0.68 -0.01
C CYS A 536 -9.69 -0.93 -0.72
N GLY A 537 -9.65 -1.73 -1.78
CA GLY A 537 -8.41 -2.09 -2.49
C GLY A 537 -7.37 -2.86 -1.67
N ILE A 538 -7.63 -3.15 -0.38
CA ILE A 538 -6.76 -3.94 0.50
C ILE A 538 -6.83 -5.42 0.13
N LEU A 539 -5.70 -6.12 0.31
CA LEU A 539 -5.59 -7.57 0.16
C LEU A 539 -6.60 -8.29 1.05
N LEU A 540 -7.42 -9.12 0.42
CA LEU A 540 -8.37 -9.97 1.12
C LEU A 540 -7.64 -11.12 1.79
N GLN A 541 -8.07 -11.48 2.99
CA GLN A 541 -7.61 -12.67 3.68
C GLN A 541 -8.55 -13.83 3.37
N ARG A 542 -7.99 -15.01 3.09
CA ARG A 542 -8.79 -16.22 2.91
C ARG A 542 -9.17 -16.74 4.29
N SER A 543 -10.46 -16.88 4.57
CA SER A 543 -10.86 -17.59 5.78
C SER A 543 -10.51 -19.08 5.59
N MET A 544 -9.48 -19.56 6.28
CA MET A 544 -9.40 -21.00 6.52
C MET A 544 -10.55 -21.38 7.44
N PRO A 545 -11.25 -22.50 7.21
CA PRO A 545 -12.21 -22.98 8.18
C PRO A 545 -11.49 -23.20 9.52
N ALA A 546 -12.11 -22.73 10.61
CA ALA A 546 -11.48 -22.58 11.92
C ALA A 546 -10.79 -23.84 12.47
N PHE A 547 -11.10 -25.03 11.94
CA PHE A 547 -10.46 -26.30 12.32
C PHE A 547 -8.98 -26.42 11.91
N LEU A 548 -8.45 -25.55 11.04
CA LEU A 548 -7.03 -25.55 10.62
C LEU A 548 -6.15 -24.54 11.37
N LEU A 549 -6.73 -23.75 12.28
CA LEU A 549 -6.02 -22.73 13.07
C LEU A 549 -6.02 -23.01 14.58
N SER A 550 -6.25 -24.25 14.99
CA SER A 550 -5.98 -24.67 16.36
C SER A 550 -4.47 -24.81 16.55
N THR A 551 -3.82 -23.79 17.13
CA THR A 551 -2.46 -23.89 17.67
C THR A 551 -2.41 -24.52 19.07
N SER A 552 -3.54 -25.02 19.61
CA SER A 552 -3.54 -25.90 20.77
C SER A 552 -3.57 -27.37 20.33
N PRO A 553 -2.57 -28.20 20.69
CA PRO A 553 -2.75 -29.64 20.70
C PRO A 553 -3.79 -29.99 21.78
N ALA A 554 -4.68 -30.92 21.46
CA ALA A 554 -5.54 -31.57 22.44
C ALA A 554 -4.72 -32.38 23.45
#